data_AF-A0A8X6SAG8-F1
#
_entry.id   AF-A0A8X6SAG8-F1
#
_cell.length_a   1.000
_cell.length_b   1.000
_cell.length_c   1.000
_cell.angle_alpha   90.00
_cell.angle_beta   90.00
_cell.angle_gamma   90.00
#
_symmetry.space_group_name_H-M   'P 1'
#
loop_
_entity.id
_entity.type
_entity.pdbx_description
1 polymer ?
#
loop_
_entity_poly.entity_id
_entity_poly.type
_entity_poly.pdbx_seq_one_letter_code
_entity_poly.pdbx_strand_id
1 'polypeptide(L)'
;MTIHKSQGATFQEAAVGFKRNLTRPLQYVALSRVTSVQGLYILGEYKAPPPPREDDLILQEMKRLKGNSILPKYAFLHQHNDPNTLQIMYHNVQSLNAHYEDIAADPCVMNSNILLFAETWTVVGDKFAFDHFLITTTWSVIIRVESLVVYLFTLKNN
;
A
#
# COMPACT_ATOMS: atom_id res chain seq x y z
N MET A 1 -18.21 17.56 -10.06
CA MET A 1 -17.76 16.15 -10.07
C MET A 1 -18.94 15.25 -9.76
N THR A 2 -19.06 14.09 -10.41
CA THR A 2 -20.11 13.10 -10.09
C THR A 2 -19.62 12.10 -9.03
N ILE A 3 -20.53 11.45 -8.32
CA ILE A 3 -20.18 10.45 -7.29
C ILE A 3 -19.33 9.32 -7.91
N HIS A 4 -19.71 8.82 -9.09
CA HIS A 4 -18.92 7.79 -9.79
C HIS A 4 -17.49 8.23 -10.11
N LYS A 5 -17.28 9.49 -10.52
CA LYS A 5 -15.93 10.03 -10.81
C LYS A 5 -15.13 10.34 -9.55
N SER A 6 -15.78 10.43 -8.39
CA SER A 6 -15.11 10.63 -7.10
C SER A 6 -14.61 9.33 -6.47
N GLN A 7 -15.02 8.17 -6.99
CA GLN A 7 -14.65 6.87 -6.42
C GLN A 7 -13.12 6.68 -6.45
N GLY A 8 -12.54 6.37 -5.29
CA GLY A 8 -11.09 6.23 -5.12
C GLY A 8 -10.35 7.53 -4.79
N ALA A 9 -10.99 8.69 -4.94
CA ALA A 9 -10.41 9.97 -4.53
C ALA A 9 -10.64 10.26 -3.04
N THR A 10 -9.80 11.13 -2.49
CA THR A 10 -9.86 11.63 -1.11
C THR A 10 -9.86 13.17 -1.13
N PHE A 11 -10.76 13.79 -0.39
CA PHE A 11 -10.89 15.25 -0.28
C PHE A 11 -10.80 15.67 1.19
N GLN A 12 -10.20 16.82 1.44
CA GLN A 12 -10.23 17.43 2.77
C GLN A 12 -11.61 18.01 3.09
N GLU A 13 -12.27 18.58 2.07
CA GLU A 13 -13.60 19.15 2.17
C GLU A 13 -14.44 18.80 0.94
N ALA A 14 -15.72 18.49 1.14
CA ALA A 14 -16.67 18.29 0.03
C ALA A 14 -18.11 18.61 0.43
N ALA A 15 -18.85 19.20 -0.52
CA ALA A 15 -20.29 19.38 -0.41
C ALA A 15 -21.05 18.31 -1.21
N VAL A 16 -21.86 17.51 -0.54
CA VAL A 16 -22.61 16.38 -1.12
C VAL A 16 -24.08 16.76 -1.28
N GLY A 17 -24.55 16.80 -2.53
CA GLY A 17 -25.95 17.11 -2.85
C GLY A 17 -26.88 15.90 -2.81
N PHE A 18 -27.85 15.91 -1.88
CA PHE A 18 -28.90 14.90 -1.72
C PHE A 18 -30.21 15.28 -2.43
N LYS A 19 -30.12 15.78 -3.68
CA LYS A 19 -31.30 16.22 -4.46
C LYS A 19 -32.09 15.08 -5.13
N ARG A 20 -31.55 13.86 -5.13
CA ARG A 20 -32.14 12.66 -5.75
C ARG A 20 -32.06 11.50 -4.75
N ASN A 21 -32.92 10.50 -4.89
CA ASN A 21 -32.85 9.26 -4.11
C ASN A 21 -31.54 8.51 -4.44
N LEU A 22 -30.44 8.92 -3.79
CA LEU A 22 -29.16 8.24 -3.91
C LEU A 22 -29.28 6.85 -3.28
N THR A 23 -28.90 5.83 -4.05
CA THR A 23 -28.85 4.45 -3.55
C THR A 23 -27.81 4.33 -2.44
N ARG A 24 -27.94 3.33 -1.55
CA ARG A 24 -26.98 3.08 -0.46
C ARG A 24 -25.51 3.10 -0.96
N PRO A 25 -25.14 2.43 -2.06
CA PRO A 25 -23.76 2.46 -2.54
C PRO A 25 -23.28 3.86 -2.93
N LEU A 26 -24.14 4.67 -3.56
CA LEU A 26 -23.78 6.04 -3.95
C LEU A 26 -23.63 6.96 -2.74
N GLN A 27 -24.49 6.79 -1.73
CA GLN A 27 -24.34 7.52 -0.46
C GLN A 27 -23.03 7.14 0.23
N TYR A 28 -22.72 5.85 0.32
CA TYR A 28 -21.46 5.37 0.88
C TYR A 28 -20.24 5.95 0.14
N VAL A 29 -20.22 5.89 -1.19
CA VAL A 29 -19.12 6.45 -1.98
C VAL A 29 -18.99 7.94 -1.71
N ALA A 30 -20.08 8.72 -1.81
CA ALA A 30 -20.05 10.17 -1.65
C ALA A 30 -19.58 10.61 -0.27
N LEU A 31 -20.08 9.98 0.78
CA LEU A 31 -19.77 10.35 2.17
C LEU A 31 -18.38 9.87 2.61
N SER A 32 -17.86 8.78 2.02
CA SER A 32 -16.53 8.23 2.35
C SER A 32 -15.36 8.93 1.65
N ARG A 33 -15.62 9.96 0.83
CA ARG A 33 -14.51 10.68 0.16
C ARG A 33 -13.86 11.74 1.05
N VAL A 34 -14.50 12.14 2.15
CA VAL A 34 -13.99 13.18 3.05
C VAL A 34 -13.24 12.56 4.23
N THR A 35 -12.11 13.12 4.61
CA THR A 35 -11.24 12.62 5.69
C THR A 35 -11.75 12.95 7.09
N SER A 36 -12.60 13.96 7.23
CA SER A 36 -13.16 14.41 8.50
C SER A 36 -14.64 14.79 8.38
N VAL A 37 -15.38 14.68 9.48
CA VAL A 37 -16.79 15.12 9.52
C VAL A 37 -16.89 16.64 9.34
N GLN A 38 -15.92 17.40 9.85
CA GLN A 38 -15.88 18.86 9.75
C GLN A 38 -15.77 19.35 8.30
N GLY A 39 -15.09 18.58 7.44
CA GLY A 39 -14.99 18.88 6.00
C GLY A 39 -16.19 18.43 5.17
N LEU A 40 -17.19 17.76 5.78
CA LEU A 40 -18.35 17.23 5.06
C LEU A 40 -19.54 18.19 5.16
N TYR A 41 -19.99 18.70 4.03
CA TYR A 41 -21.16 19.56 3.94
C TYR A 41 -22.29 18.83 3.21
N ILE A 42 -23.46 18.72 3.84
CA ILE A 42 -24.63 18.07 3.25
C ILE A 42 -25.55 19.14 2.67
N LEU A 43 -25.79 19.09 1.36
CA LEU A 43 -26.72 19.98 0.67
C LEU A 43 -28.06 19.24 0.45
N GLY A 44 -29.09 19.64 1.19
CA GLY A 44 -30.41 19.02 1.16
C GLY A 44 -30.70 18.18 2.40
N GLU A 45 -31.72 17.31 2.32
CA GLU A 45 -32.12 16.44 3.43
C GLU A 45 -31.40 15.08 3.31
N TYR A 46 -30.56 14.75 4.30
CA TYR A 46 -29.96 13.43 4.38
C TYR A 46 -30.96 12.42 4.94
N LYS A 47 -31.18 11.33 4.20
CA LYS A 47 -31.96 10.17 4.66
C LYS A 47 -31.07 8.95 4.67
N ALA A 48 -30.78 8.46 5.87
CA ALA A 48 -30.01 7.24 6.05
C ALA A 48 -30.71 6.08 5.33
N PRO A 49 -29.98 5.26 4.56
CA PRO A 49 -30.55 4.08 3.95
C PRO A 49 -30.95 3.09 5.06
N PRO A 50 -32.04 2.32 4.89
CA PRO A 50 -32.45 1.30 5.87
C PRO A 50 -31.28 0.33 6.13
N PRO A 51 -31.22 -0.44 7.22
CA PRO A 51 -30.18 -1.47 7.37
C PRO A 51 -30.25 -2.50 6.22
N PRO A 52 -29.12 -3.10 5.78
CA PRO A 52 -29.14 -4.22 4.85
C PRO A 52 -29.95 -5.38 5.42
N ARG A 53 -30.68 -6.10 4.58
CA ARG A 53 -31.40 -7.32 4.98
C ARG A 53 -30.43 -8.48 5.15
N GLU A 54 -30.85 -9.54 5.84
CA GLU A 54 -29.99 -10.72 6.04
C GLU A 54 -29.69 -11.49 4.75
N ASP A 55 -30.56 -11.40 3.75
CA ASP A 55 -30.42 -11.99 2.42
C ASP A 55 -29.63 -11.09 1.43
N ASP A 56 -29.15 -9.92 1.88
CA ASP A 56 -28.31 -9.04 1.07
C ASP A 56 -26.98 -9.74 0.73
N LEU A 57 -26.71 -9.92 -0.57
CA LEU A 57 -25.53 -10.64 -1.06
C LEU A 57 -24.21 -10.02 -0.59
N ILE A 58 -24.15 -8.69 -0.45
CA ILE A 58 -22.95 -7.99 0.04
C ILE A 58 -22.77 -8.28 1.53
N LEU A 59 -23.85 -8.27 2.31
CA LEU A 59 -23.78 -8.62 3.73
C LEU A 59 -23.34 -10.07 3.94
N GLN A 60 -23.88 -11.00 3.16
CA GLN A 60 -23.49 -12.42 3.20
C GLN A 60 -22.01 -12.59 2.84
N GLU A 61 -21.54 -11.93 1.79
CA GLU A 61 -20.14 -12.00 1.38
C GLU A 61 -19.21 -11.37 2.43
N MET A 62 -19.59 -10.24 3.03
CA MET A 62 -18.83 -9.64 4.13
C MET A 62 -18.78 -10.56 5.35
N LYS A 63 -19.86 -11.28 5.68
CA LYS A 63 -19.85 -12.30 6.74
C LYS A 63 -18.95 -13.48 6.36
N ARG A 64 -19.02 -13.96 5.12
CA ARG A 64 -18.17 -15.05 4.61
C ARG A 64 -16.68 -14.67 4.68
N LEU A 65 -16.31 -13.47 4.24
CA LEU A 65 -14.93 -12.98 4.28
C LEU A 65 -14.42 -12.78 5.71
N LYS A 66 -15.28 -12.34 6.64
CA LYS A 66 -14.93 -12.24 8.06
C LYS A 66 -14.73 -13.60 8.73
N GLY A 67 -15.55 -14.60 8.37
CA GLY A 67 -15.46 -15.96 8.92
C GLY A 67 -14.35 -16.79 8.28
N ASN A 68 -14.08 -16.58 6.99
CA ASN A 68 -13.05 -17.27 6.23
C ASN A 68 -11.89 -16.30 5.99
N SER A 69 -11.01 -16.16 6.99
CA SER A 69 -9.77 -15.40 6.82
C SER A 69 -8.98 -16.00 5.65
N ILE A 70 -8.94 -15.26 4.53
CA ILE A 70 -8.08 -15.61 3.42
C ILE A 70 -6.67 -15.25 3.87
N LEU A 71 -5.91 -16.25 4.33
CA LEU A 71 -4.47 -16.09 4.52
C LEU A 71 -3.84 -15.91 3.14
N PRO A 72 -3.24 -14.74 2.84
CA PRO A 72 -2.51 -14.58 1.59
C PRO A 72 -1.46 -15.68 1.49
N LYS A 73 -1.29 -16.28 0.30
CA LYS A 73 -0.30 -17.34 0.07
C LYS A 73 1.13 -16.93 0.48
N TYR A 74 1.39 -15.63 0.48
CA TYR A 74 2.67 -15.01 0.82
C TYR A 74 2.67 -14.30 2.18
N ALA A 75 1.69 -14.60 3.05
CA ALA A 75 1.61 -14.00 4.39
C ALA A 75 2.88 -14.21 5.22
N PHE A 76 3.61 -15.29 4.96
CA PHE A 76 4.89 -15.58 5.60
C PHE A 76 5.97 -14.53 5.32
N LEU A 77 5.91 -13.80 4.19
CA LEU A 77 6.85 -12.72 3.88
C LEU A 77 6.69 -11.53 4.84
N HIS A 78 5.49 -11.34 5.40
CA HIS A 78 5.21 -10.33 6.41
C HIS A 78 5.60 -10.77 7.83
N GLN A 79 6.09 -11.99 8.02
CA GLN A 79 6.36 -12.57 9.33
C GLN A 79 7.79 -13.09 9.40
N HIS A 80 8.68 -12.35 10.07
CA HIS A 80 10.02 -12.83 10.39
C HIS A 80 10.00 -13.55 11.75
N ASN A 81 9.49 -14.79 11.76
CA ASN A 81 9.25 -15.52 13.02
C ASN A 81 10.10 -16.80 13.17
N ASP A 82 10.83 -17.22 12.13
CA ASP A 82 11.66 -18.42 12.18
C ASP A 82 13.16 -18.06 12.16
N PRO A 83 13.89 -18.26 13.28
CA PRO A 83 15.32 -17.99 13.33
C PRO A 83 16.16 -18.91 12.44
N ASN A 84 15.59 -20.00 11.91
CA ASN A 84 16.28 -20.93 11.00
C ASN A 84 16.05 -20.62 9.52
N THR A 85 15.25 -19.59 9.19
CA THR A 85 14.95 -19.21 7.82
C THR A 85 15.72 -17.93 7.45
N LEU A 86 16.51 -18.01 6.37
CA LEU A 86 17.14 -16.84 5.76
C LEU A 86 16.23 -16.30 4.66
N GLN A 87 15.67 -15.12 4.85
CA GLN A 87 14.86 -14.43 3.85
C GLN A 87 15.71 -13.41 3.08
N ILE A 88 15.81 -13.60 1.76
CA ILE A 88 16.50 -12.68 0.85
C ILE A 88 15.46 -12.07 -0.09
N MET A 89 15.36 -10.75 -0.10
CA MET A 89 14.54 -10.03 -1.07
C MET A 89 15.42 -9.48 -2.19
N TYR A 90 15.02 -9.77 -3.43
CA TYR A 90 15.63 -9.20 -4.62
C TYR A 90 14.60 -8.37 -5.38
N HIS A 91 14.98 -7.15 -5.78
CA HIS A 91 14.13 -6.33 -6.62
C HIS A 91 14.93 -5.52 -7.63
N ASN A 92 14.41 -5.47 -8.87
CA ASN A 92 14.87 -4.52 -9.87
C ASN A 92 14.17 -3.19 -9.58
N VAL A 93 14.94 -2.15 -9.29
CA VAL A 93 14.41 -0.82 -8.96
C VAL A 93 14.89 0.17 -10.01
N GLN A 94 14.07 1.19 -10.21
CA GLN A 94 14.43 2.38 -10.95
C GLN A 94 14.15 3.57 -10.03
N SER A 95 15.13 4.45 -9.86
CA SER A 95 15.03 5.61 -8.97
C SER A 95 14.81 5.22 -7.51
N LEU A 96 15.65 4.33 -6.97
CA LEU A 96 15.62 3.89 -5.56
C LEU A 96 15.48 5.05 -4.55
N ASN A 97 16.12 6.19 -4.80
CA ASN A 97 16.01 7.38 -3.94
C ASN A 97 14.60 7.97 -3.88
N ALA A 98 13.86 7.93 -5.00
CA ALA A 98 12.50 8.47 -5.06
C ALA A 98 11.47 7.54 -4.41
N HIS A 99 11.75 6.24 -4.36
CA HIS A 99 10.85 5.21 -3.82
C HIS A 99 11.27 4.70 -2.43
N TYR A 100 12.17 5.42 -1.76
CA TYR A 100 12.64 5.03 -0.44
C TYR A 100 11.49 4.84 0.56
N GLU A 101 10.56 5.81 0.63
CA GLU A 101 9.44 5.76 1.56
C GLU A 101 8.51 4.58 1.28
N ASP A 102 8.27 4.29 -0.01
CA ASP A 102 7.44 3.14 -0.42
C ASP A 102 8.09 1.81 0.03
N ILE A 103 9.40 1.68 -0.17
CA ILE A 103 10.17 0.49 0.19
C ILE A 103 10.25 0.32 1.71
N ALA A 104 10.50 1.40 2.45
CA ALA A 104 10.56 1.38 3.91
C ALA A 104 9.18 1.07 4.54
N ALA A 105 8.10 1.42 3.85
CA ALA A 105 6.74 1.12 4.29
C ALA A 105 6.30 -0.31 3.99
N ASP A 106 6.99 -1.06 3.13
CA ASP A 106 6.63 -2.44 2.78
C ASP A 106 7.23 -3.46 3.77
N PRO A 107 6.40 -4.13 4.60
CA PRO A 107 6.90 -5.11 5.55
C PRO A 107 7.51 -6.36 4.89
N CYS A 108 7.09 -6.73 3.68
CA CYS A 108 7.72 -7.86 2.97
C CYS A 108 9.19 -7.59 2.70
N VAL A 109 9.50 -6.34 2.36
CA VAL A 109 10.86 -5.88 2.14
C VAL A 109 11.59 -5.82 3.48
N MET A 110 11.08 -5.01 4.40
CA MET A 110 11.80 -4.67 5.62
C MET A 110 11.95 -5.83 6.62
N ASN A 111 11.13 -6.88 6.51
CA ASN A 111 11.28 -8.10 7.32
C ASN A 111 12.32 -9.10 6.77
N SER A 112 12.93 -8.83 5.62
CA SER A 112 13.94 -9.73 5.04
C SER A 112 15.28 -9.59 5.76
N ASN A 113 16.09 -10.64 5.80
CA ASN A 113 17.44 -10.57 6.39
C ASN A 113 18.43 -9.83 5.48
N ILE A 114 18.23 -9.94 4.18
CA ILE A 114 19.10 -9.39 3.14
C ILE A 114 18.22 -8.73 2.08
N LEU A 115 18.58 -7.50 1.69
CA LEU A 115 17.96 -6.80 0.55
C LEU A 115 18.99 -6.68 -0.57
N LEU A 116 18.56 -7.02 -1.78
CA LEU A 116 19.31 -6.91 -3.01
C LEU A 116 18.53 -6.03 -3.99
N PHE A 117 19.02 -4.81 -4.20
CA PHE A 117 18.44 -3.89 -5.17
C PHE A 117 19.33 -3.77 -6.39
N ALA A 118 18.82 -4.18 -7.55
CA ALA A 118 19.43 -3.93 -8.85
C ALA A 118 18.86 -2.62 -9.40
N GLU A 119 19.62 -1.54 -9.31
CA GLU A 119 19.17 -0.17 -9.56
C GLU A 119 19.82 0.40 -10.82
N THR A 120 19.03 1.04 -11.68
CA THR A 120 19.49 1.49 -13.01
C THR A 120 19.85 2.98 -13.09
N TRP A 121 19.46 3.80 -12.10
CA TRP A 121 19.62 5.26 -12.14
C TRP A 121 20.62 5.81 -11.10
N THR A 122 21.50 4.95 -10.60
CA THR A 122 22.49 5.32 -9.58
C THR A 122 23.89 4.95 -10.02
N VAL A 123 24.88 5.49 -9.31
CA VAL A 123 26.30 5.14 -9.45
C VAL A 123 26.82 4.54 -8.15
N VAL A 124 27.92 3.77 -8.19
CA VAL A 124 28.49 3.07 -7.02
C VAL A 124 28.81 4.00 -5.84
N GLY A 125 28.99 5.30 -6.07
CA GLY A 125 29.23 6.29 -5.01
C GLY A 125 27.97 6.75 -4.26
N ASP A 126 26.78 6.43 -4.76
CA ASP A 126 25.53 6.85 -4.14
C ASP A 126 25.30 6.10 -2.83
N LYS A 127 24.77 6.82 -1.84
CA LYS A 127 24.58 6.30 -0.48
C LYS A 127 23.09 6.23 -0.16
N PHE A 128 22.69 5.09 0.37
CA PHE A 128 21.34 4.85 0.87
C PHE A 128 21.44 4.40 2.32
N ALA A 129 20.55 4.91 3.15
CA ALA A 129 20.42 4.49 4.54
C ALA A 129 19.02 3.97 4.75
N PHE A 130 18.89 2.68 5.05
CA PHE A 130 17.67 2.11 5.60
C PHE A 130 17.86 1.97 7.11
N ASP A 131 16.84 2.30 7.90
CA ASP A 131 16.97 2.43 9.36
C ASP A 131 17.59 1.20 10.04
N HIS A 132 17.26 -0.01 9.56
CA HIS A 132 17.74 -1.28 10.13
C HIS A 132 18.81 -2.00 9.31
N PHE A 133 19.18 -1.47 8.14
CA PHE A 133 20.16 -2.12 7.27
C PHE A 133 21.39 -1.24 7.03
N LEU A 134 22.52 -1.90 6.75
CA LEU A 134 23.73 -1.27 6.25
C LEU A 134 24.03 -1.79 4.86
N ILE A 135 24.44 -0.89 3.97
CA ILE A 135 25.07 -1.29 2.71
C ILE A 135 26.37 -2.00 3.08
N THR A 136 26.43 -3.28 2.74
CA THR A 136 27.64 -4.09 2.96
C THR A 136 28.56 -3.98 1.75
N THR A 137 27.97 -4.08 0.55
CA THR A 137 28.71 -3.99 -0.72
C THR A 137 27.84 -3.41 -1.81
N THR A 138 28.49 -2.73 -2.76
CA THR A 138 27.91 -2.24 -4.01
C THR A 138 28.72 -2.76 -5.19
N TRP A 139 28.06 -3.16 -6.27
CA TRP A 139 28.73 -3.57 -7.51
C TRP A 139 28.14 -2.84 -8.71
N SER A 140 28.99 -2.34 -9.61
CA SER A 140 28.55 -1.99 -10.96
C SER A 140 28.50 -3.23 -11.83
N VAL A 141 27.38 -3.45 -12.49
CA VAL A 141 27.19 -4.50 -13.48
C VAL A 141 26.79 -3.84 -14.80
N ILE A 142 27.48 -4.20 -15.89
CA ILE A 142 27.11 -3.77 -17.23
C ILE A 142 26.39 -4.93 -17.90
N ILE A 143 25.12 -4.75 -18.24
CA ILE A 143 24.33 -5.73 -18.98
C ILE A 143 24.01 -5.14 -20.35
N ARG A 144 24.58 -5.75 -21.40
CA ARG A 144 24.52 -5.26 -22.79
C ARG A 144 25.11 -3.85 -22.93
N VAL A 145 24.28 -2.81 -22.82
CA VAL A 145 24.63 -1.39 -23.03
C VAL A 145 24.19 -0.50 -21.85
N GLU A 146 23.53 -1.09 -20.85
CA GLU A 146 23.03 -0.37 -19.67
C GLU A 146 23.88 -0.75 -18.45
N SER A 147 24.26 0.27 -17.69
CA SER A 147 24.90 0.10 -16.38
C SER A 147 23.83 0.03 -15.30
N LEU A 148 23.91 -0.96 -14.43
CA LEU A 148 23.13 -1.01 -13.20
C LEU A 148 24.07 -1.16 -12.01
N VAL A 149 23.66 -0.63 -10.87
CA VAL A 149 24.36 -0.80 -9.59
C VAL A 149 23.55 -1.73 -8.73
N VAL A 150 24.18 -2.80 -8.25
CA VAL A 150 23.59 -3.73 -7.29
C VAL A 150 24.02 -3.31 -5.90
N TYR A 151 23.04 -3.07 -5.03
CA TYR A 151 23.26 -2.79 -3.61
C TYR A 151 22.88 -4.01 -2.78
N LEU A 152 23.81 -4.46 -1.94
CA LEU A 152 23.57 -5.45 -0.90
C LEU A 152 23.42 -4.77 0.45
N PHE A 153 22.25 -4.94 1.05
CA PHE A 153 21.94 -4.48 2.40
C PHE A 153 21.81 -5.69 3.33
N THR A 154 22.46 -5.61 4.49
CA THR A 154 22.34 -6.59 5.57
C THR A 154 21.90 -5.90 6.85
N LEU A 155 21.23 -6.63 7.74
CA LEU A 155 20.79 -6.09 9.02
C LEU A 155 21.97 -5.55 9.83
N LYS A 156 21.77 -4.42 10.52
CA LYS A 156 22.72 -3.91 11.52
C LYS A 156 22.88 -4.97 12.61
N ASN A 157 24.10 -5.45 12.83
CA ASN A 157 24.40 -6.21 14.04
C ASN A 157 24.22 -5.25 15.24
N ASN A 158 23.26 -5.56 16.12
CA ASN A 158 23.12 -4.87 17.41
C ASN A 158 24.31 -5.17 18.32
#